data_AF-A0A927UVG2-F1
#
_entry.id   AF-A0A927UVG2-F1
#
_cell.length_a   1.000
_cell.length_b   1.000
_cell.length_c   1.000
_cell.angle_alpha   90.00
_cell.angle_beta   90.00
_cell.angle_gamma   90.00
#
_symmetry.space_group_name_H-M   'P 1'
#
loop_
_entity.id
_entity.type
_entity.pdbx_description
1 polymer ?
#
loop_
_entity_poly.entity_id
_entity_poly.type
_entity_poly.pdbx_seq_one_letter_code
_entity_poly.pdbx_strand_id
1 'polypeptide(L)'
;MKRKRIQPQFNTDNRGITLVEIIVSLLILMIIIIPLLSSFVTATRANKQAKNTIYAHTAGENVMESVKVLGIEETAREFSDCGLREFSLVPAGVASSYYEVTGSSLSIQTVNNRKTYVPLLGQGSYKYRIEGVKEGASTYDIELEIASVSEHESPNTYLFADLTAFSTDSVAIINPVIEGSSYDNKALAYFSNMNKKLLRDRYAEVCKDIDEQNRLAYDDYYEQIKDNPGIAQPALATYPPSDNYSPLSAEQVSIYISKKVKVNIKEVTDADGNKQWILDSELIYSCKNPIVNGQPLFSEVRDEDGNLKYHDDILIERAPYNGYCYNQRYASLDTIMLIYKPFNDINNLHQETIEIQKDTGDDMDIYIALQGDKDTDFGNIVNKPNLNIVGTNPGGINLYSQAEFNISGSVPDADNIHKTLTTNLPAGNRLYNVTVRVYESGTDFGKQITEIASTMLEE
;
A
#
# COMPACT_ATOMS: atom_id res chain seq x y z
N MET A 1 12.20 -67.25 -88.97
CA MET A 1 11.71 -66.73 -87.67
C MET A 1 10.36 -66.06 -87.86
N LYS A 2 9.34 -66.36 -87.03
CA LYS A 2 8.06 -65.61 -86.97
C LYS A 2 7.88 -65.06 -85.56
N ARG A 3 7.75 -63.73 -85.40
CA ARG A 3 7.46 -63.11 -84.09
C ARG A 3 5.98 -63.28 -83.76
N LYS A 4 5.66 -63.91 -82.64
CA LYS A 4 4.30 -64.04 -82.09
C LYS A 4 4.00 -62.75 -81.30
N ARG A 5 3.10 -61.89 -81.80
CA ARG A 5 2.58 -60.77 -81.00
C ARG A 5 1.65 -61.34 -79.93
N ILE A 6 1.93 -61.04 -78.66
CA ILE A 6 0.98 -61.25 -77.56
C ILE A 6 0.09 -60.01 -77.54
N GLN A 7 -1.22 -60.18 -77.71
CA GLN A 7 -2.22 -59.16 -77.37
C GLN A 7 -2.76 -59.50 -75.97
N PRO A 8 -2.89 -58.53 -75.05
CA PRO A 8 -3.59 -58.77 -73.80
C PRO A 8 -5.09 -58.91 -74.08
N GLN A 9 -5.68 -60.05 -73.69
CA GLN A 9 -7.14 -60.18 -73.62
C GLN A 9 -7.62 -59.40 -72.41
N PHE A 10 -8.24 -58.24 -72.62
CA PHE A 10 -9.08 -57.63 -71.61
C PHE A 10 -10.34 -58.48 -71.48
N ASN A 11 -10.40 -59.26 -70.40
CA ASN A 11 -11.57 -60.06 -70.07
C ASN A 11 -12.65 -59.11 -69.54
N THR A 12 -13.51 -58.61 -70.42
CA THR A 12 -14.65 -57.75 -70.09
C THR A 12 -15.76 -58.58 -69.43
N ASP A 13 -15.54 -59.03 -68.19
CA ASP A 13 -16.59 -59.60 -67.35
C ASP A 13 -17.52 -58.45 -66.93
N ASN A 14 -18.43 -58.07 -67.83
CA ASN A 14 -19.37 -56.95 -67.70
C ASN A 14 -20.50 -57.28 -66.70
N ARG A 15 -20.13 -57.76 -65.51
CA ARG A 15 -21.00 -57.81 -64.34
C ARG A 15 -21.14 -56.38 -63.84
N GLY A 16 -22.14 -55.68 -64.38
CA GLY A 16 -22.56 -54.41 -63.81
C GLY A 16 -22.89 -54.59 -62.33
N ILE A 17 -22.57 -53.57 -61.52
CA ILE A 17 -22.89 -53.51 -60.10
C ILE A 17 -24.36 -53.93 -59.90
N THR A 18 -24.58 -54.91 -59.03
CA THR A 18 -25.95 -55.37 -58.73
C THR A 18 -26.66 -54.37 -57.84
N LEU A 19 -27.99 -54.31 -57.95
CA LEU A 19 -28.83 -53.47 -57.09
C LEU A 19 -28.60 -53.78 -55.60
N VAL A 20 -28.34 -55.05 -55.27
CA VAL A 20 -28.04 -55.50 -53.91
C VAL A 20 -26.71 -54.93 -53.40
N GLU A 21 -25.65 -54.93 -54.22
CA GLU A 21 -24.37 -54.32 -53.86
C GLU A 21 -24.49 -52.81 -53.61
N ILE A 22 -25.31 -52.08 -54.38
CA ILE A 22 -25.59 -50.66 -54.13
C ILE A 22 -26.28 -50.49 -52.78
N ILE A 23 -27.34 -51.27 -52.52
CA ILE A 23 -28.12 -51.16 -51.28
C ILE A 23 -27.25 -51.49 -50.06
N VAL A 24 -26.48 -52.58 -50.09
CA VAL A 24 -25.58 -52.96 -48.98
C VAL A 24 -24.49 -51.92 -48.77
N SER A 25 -23.89 -51.40 -49.84
CA SER A 25 -22.87 -50.33 -49.74
C SER A 25 -23.43 -49.05 -49.13
N LEU A 26 -24.63 -48.63 -49.54
CA LEU A 26 -25.32 -47.47 -48.99
C LEU A 26 -25.67 -47.68 -47.50
N LEU A 27 -26.09 -48.88 -47.13
CA LEU A 27 -26.48 -49.23 -45.76
C LEU A 27 -25.27 -49.19 -44.80
N ILE A 28 -24.14 -49.78 -45.21
CA ILE A 28 -22.87 -49.68 -44.47
C ILE A 28 -22.42 -48.22 -44.37
N LEU A 29 -22.52 -47.46 -45.47
CA LEU A 29 -22.17 -46.04 -45.49
C LEU A 29 -23.04 -45.22 -44.51
N MET A 30 -24.34 -45.46 -44.45
CA MET A 30 -25.24 -44.79 -43.50
C MET A 30 -24.90 -45.13 -42.04
N ILE A 31 -24.60 -46.39 -41.73
CA ILE A 31 -24.18 -46.82 -40.38
C ILE A 31 -22.94 -46.05 -39.90
N ILE A 32 -22.00 -45.74 -40.80
CA ILE A 32 -20.77 -45.00 -40.48
C ILE A 32 -20.99 -43.48 -40.46
N ILE A 33 -21.75 -42.93 -41.42
CA ILE A 33 -21.95 -41.48 -41.56
C ILE A 33 -22.76 -40.88 -40.40
N ILE A 34 -23.80 -41.57 -39.91
CA ILE A 34 -24.66 -41.06 -38.84
C ILE A 34 -23.86 -40.68 -37.56
N PRO A 35 -23.09 -41.59 -36.93
CA PRO A 35 -22.30 -41.26 -35.75
C PRO A 35 -21.15 -40.29 -36.05
N LEU A 36 -20.60 -40.29 -37.27
CA LEU A 36 -19.55 -39.35 -37.67
C LEU A 36 -20.08 -37.92 -37.79
N LEU A 37 -21.25 -37.71 -38.40
CA LEU A 37 -21.90 -36.40 -38.48
C LEU A 37 -22.38 -35.90 -37.12
N SER A 38 -22.96 -36.76 -36.27
CA SER A 38 -23.36 -36.35 -34.92
C SER A 38 -22.15 -35.95 -34.07
N SER A 39 -21.03 -36.67 -34.19
CA SER A 39 -19.77 -36.34 -33.52
C SER A 39 -19.19 -35.03 -34.05
N PHE A 40 -19.18 -34.82 -35.38
CA PHE A 40 -18.68 -33.60 -36.00
C PHE A 40 -19.51 -32.36 -35.63
N VAL A 41 -20.84 -32.46 -35.63
CA VAL A 41 -21.73 -31.37 -35.19
C VAL A 41 -21.53 -31.07 -33.70
N THR A 42 -21.36 -32.11 -32.87
CA THR A 42 -21.09 -31.94 -31.42
C THR A 42 -19.74 -31.26 -31.19
N ALA A 43 -18.68 -31.71 -31.86
CA ALA A 43 -17.35 -31.10 -31.79
C ALA A 43 -17.36 -29.64 -32.30
N THR A 44 -18.10 -29.34 -33.37
CA THR A 44 -18.23 -27.98 -33.91
C THR A 44 -18.95 -27.04 -32.92
N ARG A 45 -20.00 -27.54 -32.25
CA ARG A 45 -20.71 -26.81 -31.18
C ARG A 45 -19.81 -26.59 -29.97
N ALA A 46 -19.11 -27.63 -29.51
CA ALA A 46 -18.17 -27.55 -28.40
C ALA A 46 -17.03 -26.55 -28.69
N ASN A 47 -16.45 -26.60 -29.89
CA ASN A 47 -15.41 -25.66 -30.31
C ASN A 47 -15.92 -24.21 -30.37
N LYS A 48 -17.15 -23.97 -30.85
CA LYS A 48 -17.76 -22.63 -30.83
C LYS A 48 -17.97 -22.13 -29.39
N GLN A 49 -18.46 -23.00 -28.50
CA GLN A 49 -18.68 -22.65 -27.09
C GLN A 49 -17.35 -22.37 -26.38
N ALA A 50 -16.35 -23.24 -26.51
CA ALA A 50 -15.02 -23.05 -25.94
C ALA A 50 -14.38 -21.74 -26.43
N LYS A 51 -14.45 -21.45 -27.73
CA LYS A 51 -13.95 -20.19 -28.30
C LYS A 51 -14.67 -18.96 -27.72
N ASN A 52 -15.98 -19.04 -27.50
CA ASN A 52 -16.75 -17.95 -26.87
C ASN A 52 -16.38 -17.77 -25.39
N THR A 53 -16.13 -18.86 -24.66
CA THR A 53 -15.66 -18.81 -23.26
C THR A 53 -14.27 -18.18 -23.15
N ILE A 54 -13.34 -18.54 -24.05
CA ILE A 54 -12.00 -17.92 -24.10
C ILE A 54 -12.10 -16.41 -24.35
N TYR A 55 -12.89 -15.98 -25.35
CA TYR A 55 -13.08 -14.56 -25.62
C TYR A 55 -13.79 -13.80 -24.48
N ALA A 56 -14.76 -14.43 -23.81
CA ALA A 56 -15.37 -13.85 -22.61
C ALA A 56 -14.37 -13.71 -21.46
N HIS A 57 -13.46 -14.68 -21.29
CA HIS A 57 -12.38 -14.62 -20.29
C HIS A 57 -11.43 -13.46 -20.58
N THR A 58 -10.88 -13.38 -21.81
CA THR A 58 -9.98 -12.29 -22.22
C THR A 58 -10.64 -10.92 -22.09
N ALA A 59 -11.92 -10.77 -22.44
CA ALA A 59 -12.67 -9.53 -22.24
C ALA A 59 -12.73 -9.13 -20.74
N GLY A 60 -12.95 -10.10 -19.85
CA GLY A 60 -12.93 -9.87 -18.40
C GLY A 60 -11.54 -9.57 -17.84
N GLU A 61 -10.49 -10.24 -18.35
CA GLU A 61 -9.08 -9.99 -17.98
C GLU A 61 -8.64 -8.58 -18.37
N ASN A 62 -8.99 -8.12 -19.57
CA ASN A 62 -8.68 -6.76 -20.02
C ASN A 62 -9.33 -5.69 -19.11
N VAL A 63 -10.58 -5.90 -18.69
CA VAL A 63 -11.25 -5.01 -17.72
C VAL A 63 -10.61 -5.08 -16.34
N MET A 64 -10.27 -6.29 -15.87
CA MET A 64 -9.54 -6.49 -14.61
C MET A 64 -8.18 -5.77 -14.62
N GLU A 65 -7.45 -5.81 -15.74
CA GLU A 65 -6.18 -5.09 -15.91
C GLU A 65 -6.38 -3.57 -15.95
N SER A 66 -7.40 -3.05 -16.65
CA SER A 66 -7.78 -1.63 -16.57
C SER A 66 -8.06 -1.17 -15.13
N VAL A 67 -8.72 -2.00 -14.31
CA VAL A 67 -8.95 -1.71 -12.88
C VAL A 67 -7.65 -1.76 -12.06
N LYS A 68 -6.68 -2.62 -12.40
CA LYS A 68 -5.38 -2.67 -11.72
C LYS A 68 -4.50 -1.46 -12.06
N VAL A 69 -4.47 -1.05 -13.33
CA VAL A 69 -3.60 0.05 -13.81
C VAL A 69 -4.19 1.42 -13.53
N LEU A 70 -5.46 1.65 -13.89
CA LEU A 70 -6.12 2.96 -13.82
C LEU A 70 -6.95 3.14 -12.56
N GLY A 71 -7.55 2.06 -12.05
CA GLY A 71 -8.35 1.94 -10.84
C GLY A 71 -9.58 2.85 -10.70
N ILE A 72 -10.43 2.52 -9.70
CA ILE A 72 -11.84 2.96 -9.56
C ILE A 72 -12.20 4.27 -10.26
N GLU A 73 -11.68 5.41 -9.81
CA GLU A 73 -12.07 6.72 -10.36
C GLU A 73 -11.74 6.87 -11.86
N GLU A 74 -10.53 6.52 -12.28
CA GLU A 74 -10.09 6.72 -13.67
C GLU A 74 -10.63 5.62 -14.59
N THR A 75 -10.81 4.38 -14.10
CA THR A 75 -11.53 3.32 -14.83
C THR A 75 -13.00 3.70 -15.05
N ALA A 76 -13.68 4.24 -14.03
CA ALA A 76 -15.05 4.75 -14.19
C ALA A 76 -15.09 5.95 -15.16
N ARG A 77 -14.09 6.83 -15.15
CA ARG A 77 -13.93 7.91 -16.14
C ARG A 77 -13.79 7.36 -17.56
N GLU A 78 -12.89 6.39 -17.79
CA GLU A 78 -12.62 5.74 -19.10
C GLU A 78 -13.91 5.20 -19.73
N PHE A 79 -14.71 4.45 -18.97
CA PHE A 79 -15.98 3.92 -19.47
C PHE A 79 -17.11 4.98 -19.54
N SER A 80 -17.11 6.02 -18.69
CA SER A 80 -18.14 7.06 -18.73
C SER A 80 -18.00 8.08 -19.87
N ASP A 81 -16.78 8.34 -20.34
CA ASP A 81 -16.47 9.30 -21.42
C ASP A 81 -16.02 8.55 -22.69
N CYS A 82 -16.90 7.65 -23.17
CA CYS A 82 -16.72 6.81 -24.34
C CYS A 82 -16.19 7.57 -25.58
N GLY A 83 -14.87 7.49 -25.82
CA GLY A 83 -14.24 7.79 -27.11
C GLY A 83 -13.22 8.93 -27.21
N LEU A 84 -12.57 9.40 -26.13
CA LEU A 84 -11.70 10.59 -26.18
C LEU A 84 -10.28 10.48 -25.58
N ARG A 85 -9.65 9.30 -25.47
CA ARG A 85 -8.24 9.19 -25.03
C ARG A 85 -7.36 8.23 -25.84
N GLU A 86 -6.08 8.60 -25.91
CA GLU A 86 -5.01 7.96 -26.68
C GLU A 86 -4.43 6.70 -26.00
N PHE A 87 -4.74 6.54 -24.70
CA PHE A 87 -4.56 5.29 -23.96
C PHE A 87 -5.95 4.75 -23.64
N SER A 88 -6.31 3.64 -24.27
CA SER A 88 -7.63 3.01 -24.21
C SER A 88 -7.41 1.51 -24.43
N LEU A 89 -7.47 0.71 -23.36
CA LEU A 89 -7.22 -0.74 -23.46
C LEU A 89 -8.37 -1.47 -24.19
N VAL A 90 -9.55 -0.84 -24.21
CA VAL A 90 -10.63 -1.16 -25.14
C VAL A 90 -10.63 -0.11 -26.26
N PRO A 91 -10.55 -0.47 -27.56
CA PRO A 91 -10.47 0.52 -28.63
C PRO A 91 -11.71 1.42 -28.73
N ALA A 92 -11.51 2.67 -29.17
CA ALA A 92 -12.59 3.66 -29.29
C ALA A 92 -13.73 3.18 -30.20
N GLY A 93 -14.98 3.36 -29.75
CA GLY A 93 -16.19 2.98 -30.50
C GLY A 93 -16.75 1.58 -30.20
N VAL A 94 -16.38 0.98 -29.06
CA VAL A 94 -16.82 -0.37 -28.66
C VAL A 94 -18.07 -0.34 -27.76
N ALA A 95 -18.11 0.44 -26.67
CA ALA A 95 -19.26 0.53 -25.77
C ALA A 95 -20.35 1.49 -26.30
N SER A 96 -21.63 1.13 -26.11
CA SER A 96 -22.79 1.94 -26.52
C SER A 96 -23.44 2.70 -25.37
N SER A 97 -23.29 2.21 -24.13
CA SER A 97 -24.02 2.69 -22.97
C SER A 97 -23.34 2.25 -21.65
N TYR A 98 -23.48 3.09 -20.63
CA TYR A 98 -23.13 2.82 -19.23
C TYR A 98 -24.36 3.15 -18.38
N TYR A 99 -24.72 2.29 -17.42
CA TYR A 99 -25.74 2.59 -16.41
C TYR A 99 -25.46 1.91 -15.07
N GLU A 100 -25.83 2.59 -13.98
CA GLU A 100 -25.72 2.08 -12.62
C GLU A 100 -27.00 1.29 -12.24
N VAL A 101 -26.84 0.15 -11.58
CA VAL A 101 -27.97 -0.61 -11.02
C VAL A 101 -28.58 0.20 -9.86
N THR A 102 -29.90 0.37 -9.89
CA THR A 102 -30.54 1.55 -9.29
C THR A 102 -30.60 1.55 -7.76
N GLY A 103 -30.33 2.71 -7.14
CA GLY A 103 -30.38 2.87 -5.68
C GLY A 103 -30.41 4.31 -5.16
N SER A 104 -31.01 5.27 -5.86
CA SER A 104 -31.22 6.69 -5.44
C SER A 104 -29.99 7.56 -5.10
N SER A 105 -28.78 7.00 -5.02
CA SER A 105 -27.52 7.72 -4.82
C SER A 105 -26.56 7.37 -5.95
N LEU A 106 -26.41 8.27 -6.93
CA LEU A 106 -25.47 8.09 -8.04
C LEU A 106 -24.03 8.10 -7.53
N SER A 107 -23.21 7.17 -8.01
CA SER A 107 -21.78 7.14 -7.65
C SER A 107 -20.98 8.27 -8.31
N ILE A 108 -21.59 8.94 -9.30
CA ILE A 108 -21.08 10.14 -9.97
C ILE A 108 -22.06 11.30 -9.76
N GLN A 109 -21.63 12.32 -9.03
CA GLN A 109 -22.38 13.57 -8.83
C GLN A 109 -21.69 14.72 -9.57
N THR A 110 -22.43 15.54 -10.32
CA THR A 110 -21.87 16.75 -10.92
C THR A 110 -21.91 17.90 -9.92
N VAL A 111 -20.79 18.17 -9.26
CA VAL A 111 -20.64 19.33 -8.36
C VAL A 111 -19.82 20.39 -9.09
N ASN A 112 -20.40 21.58 -9.27
CA ASN A 112 -19.73 22.74 -9.91
C ASN A 112 -19.09 22.42 -11.29
N ASN A 113 -19.84 21.77 -12.19
CA ASN A 113 -19.38 21.29 -13.50
C ASN A 113 -18.21 20.29 -13.49
N ARG A 114 -17.87 19.69 -12.34
CA ARG A 114 -16.97 18.53 -12.23
C ARG A 114 -17.76 17.28 -11.88
N LYS A 115 -17.49 16.17 -12.58
CA LYS A 115 -17.87 14.82 -12.13
C LYS A 115 -17.06 14.50 -10.85
N THR A 116 -17.77 14.30 -9.74
CA THR A 116 -17.26 13.96 -8.41
C THR A 116 -17.76 12.57 -8.04
N TYR A 117 -16.87 11.71 -7.55
CA TYR A 117 -17.19 10.31 -7.26
C TYR A 117 -17.52 10.14 -5.78
N VAL A 118 -18.62 9.46 -5.47
CA VAL A 118 -19.15 9.29 -4.11
C VAL A 118 -19.45 7.80 -3.90
N PRO A 119 -18.96 7.15 -2.81
CA PRO A 119 -19.29 5.75 -2.54
C PRO A 119 -20.79 5.54 -2.31
N LEU A 120 -21.30 4.37 -2.69
CA LEU A 120 -22.66 3.95 -2.36
C LEU A 120 -22.82 3.93 -0.83
N LEU A 121 -23.74 4.77 -0.33
CA LEU A 121 -23.98 4.97 1.09
C LEU A 121 -24.34 3.64 1.78
N GLY A 122 -23.42 3.13 2.59
CA GLY A 122 -23.67 2.02 3.54
C GLY A 122 -23.42 0.59 3.04
N GLN A 123 -22.69 0.37 1.93
CA GLN A 123 -22.41 -1.00 1.43
C GLN A 123 -20.95 -1.35 1.10
N GLY A 124 -19.99 -0.45 1.31
CA GLY A 124 -18.55 -0.76 1.19
C GLY A 124 -18.09 -1.24 -0.20
N SER A 125 -18.93 -1.18 -1.23
CA SER A 125 -18.64 -1.69 -2.58
C SER A 125 -19.13 -0.73 -3.66
N TYR A 126 -18.43 -0.72 -4.79
CA TYR A 126 -18.83 -0.07 -6.03
C TYR A 126 -19.29 -1.14 -7.03
N LYS A 127 -20.37 -0.88 -7.77
CA LYS A 127 -20.89 -1.77 -8.81
C LYS A 127 -21.18 -1.00 -10.09
N TYR A 128 -20.62 -1.49 -11.19
CA TYR A 128 -20.66 -0.87 -12.50
C TYR A 128 -21.13 -1.89 -13.55
N ARG A 129 -21.83 -1.43 -14.58
CA ARG A 129 -22.22 -2.24 -15.74
C ARG A 129 -21.78 -1.56 -17.04
N ILE A 130 -21.14 -2.34 -17.90
CA ILE A 130 -20.55 -1.93 -19.17
C ILE A 130 -21.21 -2.78 -20.26
N GLU A 131 -21.88 -2.16 -21.23
CA GLU A 131 -22.52 -2.90 -22.33
C GLU A 131 -21.68 -2.84 -23.62
N GLY A 132 -21.75 -3.90 -24.42
CA GLY A 132 -21.25 -3.87 -25.79
C GLY A 132 -19.73 -4.12 -25.95
N VAL A 133 -19.06 -4.69 -24.95
CA VAL A 133 -17.62 -5.00 -24.99
C VAL A 133 -17.34 -6.05 -26.08
N LYS A 134 -16.60 -5.67 -27.12
CA LYS A 134 -16.28 -6.55 -28.27
C LYS A 134 -14.94 -7.22 -28.06
N GLU A 135 -14.93 -8.55 -28.12
CA GLU A 135 -13.71 -9.36 -28.13
C GLU A 135 -13.81 -10.42 -29.25
N GLY A 136 -12.80 -10.43 -30.13
CA GLY A 136 -12.83 -11.15 -31.40
C GLY A 136 -14.02 -10.78 -32.30
N ALA A 137 -14.97 -11.71 -32.44
CA ALA A 137 -16.19 -11.56 -33.26
C ALA A 137 -17.48 -11.61 -32.43
N SER A 138 -17.36 -11.63 -31.09
CA SER A 138 -18.46 -11.64 -30.14
C SER A 138 -18.62 -10.28 -29.46
N THR A 139 -19.72 -10.09 -28.77
CA THR A 139 -19.99 -8.93 -27.93
C THR A 139 -20.51 -9.40 -26.58
N TYR A 140 -20.09 -8.74 -25.51
CA TYR A 140 -20.34 -9.11 -24.13
C TYR A 140 -20.76 -7.89 -23.31
N ASP A 141 -21.58 -8.13 -22.29
CA ASP A 141 -21.88 -7.13 -21.28
C ASP A 141 -21.16 -7.54 -19.99
N ILE A 142 -20.57 -6.58 -19.26
CA ILE A 142 -19.67 -6.83 -18.14
C ILE A 142 -20.16 -6.10 -16.89
N GLU A 143 -20.32 -6.84 -15.79
CA GLU A 143 -20.57 -6.27 -14.46
C GLU A 143 -19.27 -6.30 -13.68
N LEU A 144 -18.88 -5.15 -13.15
CA LEU A 144 -17.66 -4.93 -12.39
C LEU A 144 -18.07 -4.56 -10.95
N GLU A 145 -17.72 -5.42 -10.00
CA GLU A 145 -17.92 -5.21 -8.58
C GLU A 145 -16.55 -5.00 -7.92
N ILE A 146 -16.43 -3.95 -7.12
CA ILE A 146 -15.20 -3.54 -6.44
C ILE A 146 -15.51 -3.34 -4.96
N ALA A 147 -15.20 -4.32 -4.13
CA ALA A 147 -15.56 -4.33 -2.70
C ALA A 147 -14.37 -4.02 -1.78
N SER A 148 -14.65 -3.31 -0.69
CA SER A 148 -13.77 -3.21 0.49
C SER A 148 -13.62 -4.58 1.14
N VAL A 149 -12.48 -4.80 1.81
CA VAL A 149 -12.20 -6.03 2.57
C VAL A 149 -12.89 -6.01 3.96
N SER A 150 -13.38 -4.85 4.42
CA SER A 150 -14.11 -4.71 5.69
C SER A 150 -15.56 -4.24 5.50
N GLU A 151 -16.51 -4.93 6.14
CA GLU A 151 -17.96 -4.67 6.01
C GLU A 151 -18.45 -3.38 6.69
N HIS A 152 -17.64 -2.73 7.53
CA HIS A 152 -18.11 -1.75 8.52
C HIS A 152 -17.53 -0.33 8.40
N GLU A 153 -16.70 -0.04 7.41
CA GLU A 153 -16.19 1.31 7.15
C GLU A 153 -16.49 1.76 5.72
N SER A 154 -16.84 3.04 5.57
CA SER A 154 -16.87 3.67 4.23
C SER A 154 -15.48 3.54 3.62
N PRO A 155 -15.32 3.15 2.33
CA PRO A 155 -14.02 2.83 1.76
C PRO A 155 -13.04 4.00 1.98
N ASN A 156 -12.08 3.78 2.88
CA ASN A 156 -11.10 4.79 3.26
C ASN A 156 -10.18 5.03 2.06
N THR A 157 -10.11 6.28 1.60
CA THR A 157 -9.35 6.70 0.41
C THR A 157 -7.83 6.58 0.55
N TYR A 158 -7.30 6.14 1.70
CA TYR A 158 -5.86 6.21 2.04
C TYR A 158 -5.27 4.96 2.72
N LEU A 159 -5.94 3.79 2.65
CA LEU A 159 -5.34 2.54 3.16
C LEU A 159 -4.31 1.95 2.18
N PHE A 160 -3.05 1.94 2.60
CA PHE A 160 -1.94 1.31 1.88
C PHE A 160 -2.04 -0.22 1.89
N ALA A 161 -1.51 -0.84 0.84
CA ALA A 161 -1.46 -2.30 0.73
C ALA A 161 -0.55 -2.91 1.80
N ASP A 162 -1.05 -3.90 2.54
CA ASP A 162 -0.14 -4.84 3.19
C ASP A 162 0.39 -5.80 2.13
N LEU A 163 1.64 -5.57 1.72
CA LEU A 163 2.32 -6.38 0.73
C LEU A 163 2.99 -7.62 1.35
N THR A 164 2.90 -7.86 2.66
CA THR A 164 3.56 -9.01 3.30
C THR A 164 3.08 -10.37 2.80
N ALA A 165 1.89 -10.45 2.19
CA ALA A 165 1.42 -11.62 1.43
C ALA A 165 2.27 -11.96 0.19
N PHE A 166 3.13 -11.04 -0.27
CA PHE A 166 4.14 -11.27 -1.33
C PHE A 166 5.53 -11.55 -0.77
N SER A 167 5.70 -11.69 0.56
CA SER A 167 6.97 -12.15 1.13
C SER A 167 7.20 -13.62 0.78
N THR A 168 8.45 -13.98 0.56
CA THR A 168 8.88 -15.34 0.23
C THR A 168 10.08 -15.72 1.08
N ASP A 169 10.53 -16.97 0.98
CA ASP A 169 11.77 -17.44 1.62
C ASP A 169 13.04 -16.69 1.18
N SER A 170 12.96 -15.81 0.16
CA SER A 170 14.06 -14.97 -0.37
C SER A 170 13.75 -13.46 -0.42
N VAL A 171 12.49 -13.06 -0.27
CA VAL A 171 12.01 -11.66 -0.37
C VAL A 171 11.34 -11.25 0.93
N ALA A 172 11.97 -10.33 1.65
CA ALA A 172 11.41 -9.71 2.84
C ALA A 172 10.63 -8.44 2.51
N ILE A 173 9.48 -8.23 3.16
CA ILE A 173 8.67 -7.03 3.00
C ILE A 173 8.43 -6.42 4.37
N ILE A 174 9.07 -5.28 4.62
CA ILE A 174 8.95 -4.50 5.85
C ILE A 174 7.89 -3.43 5.62
N ASN A 175 6.71 -3.61 6.22
CA ASN A 175 5.63 -2.63 6.22
C ASN A 175 5.41 -2.05 7.64
N PRO A 176 6.15 -1.01 8.04
CA PRO A 176 6.05 -0.42 9.37
C PRO A 176 4.81 0.46 9.56
N VAL A 177 4.05 0.80 8.49
CA VAL A 177 2.97 1.79 8.57
C VAL A 177 1.77 1.42 7.69
N ILE A 178 0.72 0.89 8.34
CA ILE A 178 -0.66 1.24 7.97
C ILE A 178 -0.89 2.68 8.44
N GLU A 179 -1.63 3.49 7.67
CA GLU A 179 -1.94 4.86 8.04
C GLU A 179 -2.51 4.98 9.47
N GLY A 180 -2.02 5.96 10.23
CA GLY A 180 -2.38 6.12 11.64
C GLY A 180 -1.78 5.04 12.54
N SER A 181 -0.66 4.43 12.14
CA SER A 181 0.04 3.38 12.90
C SER A 181 0.01 3.70 14.38
N SER A 182 -0.36 2.71 15.20
CA SER A 182 -0.54 2.97 16.63
C SER A 182 0.75 3.50 17.27
N TYR A 183 1.91 3.23 16.66
CA TYR A 183 3.24 3.67 17.10
C TYR A 183 3.46 5.18 16.91
N ASP A 184 3.14 5.75 15.75
CA ASP A 184 3.26 7.19 15.48
C ASP A 184 2.36 7.98 16.46
N ASN A 185 1.10 7.55 16.59
CA ASN A 185 0.12 8.14 17.51
C ASN A 185 0.55 7.98 19.00
N LYS A 186 1.06 6.81 19.40
CA LYS A 186 1.59 6.58 20.76
C LYS A 186 2.85 7.41 21.02
N ALA A 187 3.72 7.63 20.02
CA ALA A 187 4.93 8.44 20.15
C ALA A 187 4.56 9.90 20.37
N LEU A 188 3.70 10.45 19.51
CA LEU A 188 3.16 11.79 19.62
C LEU A 188 2.49 12.02 20.99
N ALA A 189 1.59 11.13 21.40
CA ALA A 189 0.94 11.20 22.70
C ALA A 189 1.92 11.15 23.89
N TYR A 190 2.99 10.36 23.80
CA TYR A 190 4.03 10.27 24.83
C TYR A 190 4.79 11.58 25.00
N PHE A 191 5.33 12.14 23.91
CA PHE A 191 6.08 13.40 23.99
C PHE A 191 5.18 14.60 24.33
N SER A 192 3.93 14.64 23.84
CA SER A 192 2.93 15.64 24.26
C SER A 192 2.61 15.53 25.76
N ASN A 193 2.47 14.32 26.31
CA ASN A 193 2.26 14.14 27.75
C ASN A 193 3.49 14.51 28.58
N MET A 194 4.69 14.35 28.04
CA MET A 194 5.94 14.74 28.68
C MET A 194 6.06 16.26 28.79
N ASN A 195 5.79 17.01 27.70
CA ASN A 195 5.68 18.48 27.72
C ASN A 195 4.59 18.97 28.70
N LYS A 196 3.39 18.38 28.64
CA LYS A 196 2.28 18.67 29.58
C LYS A 196 2.67 18.47 31.04
N LYS A 197 3.42 17.41 31.33
CA LYS A 197 3.90 17.11 32.69
C LYS A 197 4.92 18.16 33.13
N LEU A 198 5.95 18.42 32.33
CA LEU A 198 7.00 19.39 32.66
C LEU A 198 6.43 20.79 32.97
N LEU A 199 5.50 21.28 32.14
CA LEU A 199 4.86 22.58 32.35
C LEU A 199 3.99 22.61 33.61
N ARG A 200 3.30 21.51 33.94
CA ARG A 200 2.55 21.38 35.19
C ARG A 200 3.48 21.36 36.42
N ASP A 201 4.58 20.62 36.35
CA ASP A 201 5.52 20.48 37.44
C ASP A 201 6.17 21.84 37.76
N ARG A 202 6.54 22.62 36.72
CA ARG A 202 7.01 24.02 36.87
C ARG A 202 5.96 24.97 37.43
N TYR A 203 4.71 24.87 36.97
CA TYR A 203 3.63 25.69 37.52
C TYR A 203 3.43 25.41 39.02
N ALA A 204 3.46 24.14 39.41
CA ALA A 204 3.36 23.73 40.81
C ALA A 204 4.55 24.21 41.66
N GLU A 205 5.78 24.21 41.11
CA GLU A 205 6.96 24.76 41.78
C GLU A 205 6.82 26.27 42.04
N VAL A 206 6.44 27.06 41.03
CA VAL A 206 6.24 28.51 41.20
C VAL A 206 5.08 28.82 42.15
N CYS A 207 3.99 28.06 42.13
CA CYS A 207 2.91 28.20 43.12
C CYS A 207 3.40 27.91 44.55
N LYS A 208 4.23 26.87 44.73
CA LYS A 208 4.82 26.52 46.03
C LYS A 208 5.75 27.60 46.56
N ASP A 209 6.59 28.19 45.70
CA ASP A 209 7.47 29.30 46.09
C ASP A 209 6.68 30.54 46.52
N ILE A 210 5.56 30.82 45.83
CA ILE A 210 4.62 31.90 46.19
C ILE A 210 3.94 31.59 47.53
N ASP A 211 3.52 30.35 47.78
CA ASP A 211 2.95 29.93 49.07
C ASP A 211 3.97 30.07 50.21
N GLU A 212 5.24 29.73 49.98
CA GLU A 212 6.30 29.92 50.97
C GLU A 212 6.60 31.39 51.24
N GLN A 213 6.70 32.24 50.20
CA GLN A 213 6.85 33.69 50.35
C GLN A 213 5.68 34.31 51.13
N ASN A 214 4.45 33.92 50.79
CA ASN A 214 3.24 34.37 51.47
C ASN A 214 3.21 33.91 52.94
N ARG A 215 3.59 32.65 53.21
CA ARG A 215 3.72 32.13 54.58
C ARG A 215 4.74 32.93 55.38
N LEU A 216 5.95 33.13 54.85
CA LEU A 216 7.01 33.89 55.53
C LEU A 216 6.62 35.35 55.80
N ALA A 217 5.91 35.99 54.86
CA ALA A 217 5.39 37.34 55.06
C ALA A 217 4.32 37.41 56.18
N TYR A 218 3.47 36.38 56.30
CA TYR A 218 2.52 36.27 57.41
C TYR A 218 3.19 35.92 58.74
N ASP A 219 4.18 35.04 58.74
CA ASP A 219 4.97 34.70 59.94
C ASP A 219 5.66 35.95 60.51
N ASP A 220 6.31 36.76 59.65
CA ASP A 220 6.90 38.06 60.02
C ASP A 220 5.85 39.07 60.52
N TYR A 221 4.72 39.20 59.82
CA TYR A 221 3.60 40.03 60.26
C TYR A 221 3.08 39.66 61.66
N TYR A 222 2.92 38.35 61.93
CA TYR A 222 2.44 37.87 63.23
C TYR A 222 3.43 38.08 64.38
N GLU A 223 4.74 38.14 64.11
CA GLU A 223 5.72 38.60 65.09
C GLU A 223 5.59 40.10 65.34
N GLN A 224 5.54 40.92 64.29
CA GLN A 224 5.51 42.39 64.41
C GLN A 224 4.26 42.94 65.13
N ILE A 225 3.08 42.34 64.94
CA ILE A 225 1.85 42.83 65.61
C ILE A 225 1.82 42.61 67.13
N LYS A 226 2.69 41.74 67.68
CA LYS A 226 2.81 41.56 69.13
C LYS A 226 3.30 42.83 69.82
N ASP A 227 4.21 43.53 69.15
CA ASP A 227 4.82 44.77 69.64
C ASP A 227 4.12 46.02 69.10
N ASN A 228 3.47 45.93 67.92
CA ASN A 228 2.74 47.05 67.31
C ASN A 228 1.43 46.57 66.62
N PRO A 229 0.29 46.55 67.33
CA PRO A 229 -0.99 46.05 66.79
C PRO A 229 -1.63 46.95 65.71
N GLY A 230 -1.00 48.07 65.34
CA GLY A 230 -1.46 48.96 64.26
C GLY A 230 -0.92 48.62 62.87
N ILE A 231 -0.10 47.58 62.72
CA ILE A 231 0.52 47.21 61.44
C ILE A 231 -0.51 46.58 60.49
N ALA A 232 -0.50 47.01 59.23
CA ALA A 232 -1.36 46.49 58.18
C ALA A 232 -0.88 45.11 57.69
N GLN A 233 -1.82 44.25 57.30
CA GLN A 233 -1.52 42.91 56.77
C GLN A 233 -0.65 42.99 55.49
N PRO A 234 0.26 42.03 55.27
CA PRO A 234 1.07 41.97 54.07
C PRO A 234 0.19 41.69 52.84
N ALA A 235 0.52 42.34 51.72
CA ALA A 235 -0.10 42.02 50.44
C ALA A 235 0.42 40.66 49.94
N LEU A 236 -0.50 39.72 49.71
CA LEU A 236 -0.15 38.40 49.18
C LEU A 236 0.36 38.50 47.75
N ALA A 237 1.47 37.80 47.46
CA ALA A 237 1.91 37.51 46.12
C ALA A 237 0.86 36.64 45.40
N THR A 238 0.52 37.01 44.17
CA THR A 238 -0.49 36.34 43.35
C THR A 238 0.13 35.26 42.47
N TYR A 239 -0.50 34.09 42.38
CA TYR A 239 -0.09 33.05 41.43
C TYR A 239 -0.06 33.57 39.98
N PRO A 240 0.89 33.09 39.15
CA PRO A 240 0.89 33.40 37.73
C PRO A 240 -0.37 32.82 37.04
N PRO A 241 -0.84 33.44 35.95
CA PRO A 241 -1.92 32.86 35.15
C PRO A 241 -1.46 31.54 34.54
N SER A 242 -2.35 30.55 34.52
CA SER A 242 -2.11 29.20 33.97
C SER A 242 -1.64 29.23 32.51
N ASP A 243 -2.08 30.24 31.76
CA ASP A 243 -1.91 30.33 30.32
C ASP A 243 -0.43 30.52 29.93
N ASN A 244 0.40 31.04 30.84
CA ASN A 244 1.86 31.11 30.70
C ASN A 244 2.53 29.72 30.63
N TYR A 245 1.81 28.65 31.02
CA TYR A 245 2.25 27.26 31.04
C TYR A 245 1.40 26.38 30.12
N SER A 246 0.82 26.99 29.07
CA SER A 246 0.03 26.29 28.06
C SER A 246 0.85 25.20 27.34
N PRO A 247 0.41 23.93 27.33
CA PRO A 247 1.10 22.88 26.61
C PRO A 247 1.11 23.09 25.09
N LEU A 248 2.15 22.59 24.45
CA LEU A 248 2.26 22.57 23.00
C LEU A 248 1.14 21.74 22.37
N SER A 249 0.65 22.17 21.19
CA SER A 249 -0.25 21.36 20.37
C SER A 249 0.46 20.10 19.86
N ALA A 250 -0.29 19.11 19.40
CA ALA A 250 0.30 17.90 18.81
C ALA A 250 1.20 18.24 17.61
N GLU A 251 0.74 19.14 16.73
CA GLU A 251 1.49 19.67 15.58
C GLU A 251 2.78 20.41 15.98
N GLN A 252 2.76 21.12 17.12
CA GLN A 252 3.94 21.78 17.68
C GLN A 252 4.90 20.81 18.37
N VAL A 253 4.44 19.62 18.74
CA VAL A 253 5.31 18.56 19.30
C VAL A 253 5.94 17.74 18.18
N SER A 254 5.22 17.46 17.09
CA SER A 254 5.73 16.62 16.00
C SER A 254 6.98 17.16 15.34
N ILE A 255 7.12 18.49 15.19
CA ILE A 255 8.31 19.15 14.59
C ILE A 255 9.63 18.90 15.34
N TYR A 256 9.58 18.36 16.56
CA TYR A 256 10.75 18.03 17.38
C TYR A 256 11.02 16.51 17.44
N ILE A 257 10.17 15.67 16.84
CA ILE A 257 10.29 14.22 16.85
C ILE A 257 10.95 13.74 15.55
N SER A 258 12.13 13.14 15.67
CA SER A 258 12.68 12.28 14.63
C SER A 258 12.16 10.85 14.76
N LYS A 259 11.89 10.19 13.63
CA LYS A 259 11.61 8.76 13.55
C LYS A 259 12.77 8.07 12.83
N LYS A 260 13.23 6.97 13.42
CA LYS A 260 14.26 6.11 12.87
C LYS A 260 13.69 4.71 12.67
N VAL A 261 13.76 4.18 11.45
CA VAL A 261 13.60 2.74 11.21
C VAL A 261 14.97 2.12 11.21
N LYS A 262 15.19 1.15 12.09
CA LYS A 262 16.39 0.33 12.07
C LYS A 262 16.05 -1.05 11.51
N VAL A 263 16.82 -1.52 10.54
CA VAL A 263 16.72 -2.83 9.91
C VAL A 263 18.04 -3.54 10.13
N ASN A 264 18.05 -4.63 10.90
CA ASN A 264 19.22 -5.46 11.16
C ASN A 264 19.09 -6.77 10.38
N ILE A 265 20.13 -7.11 9.63
CA ILE A 265 20.21 -8.31 8.79
C ILE A 265 21.44 -9.10 9.24
N LYS A 266 21.24 -10.35 9.67
CA LYS A 266 22.31 -11.19 10.25
C LYS A 266 22.28 -12.58 9.63
N GLU A 267 23.44 -13.09 9.24
CA GLU A 267 23.61 -14.50 8.90
C GLU A 267 23.76 -15.30 10.20
N VAL A 268 23.02 -16.40 10.32
CA VAL A 268 23.17 -17.39 11.40
C VAL A 268 23.25 -18.79 10.82
N THR A 269 23.92 -19.70 11.52
CA THR A 269 23.86 -21.12 11.20
C THR A 269 22.84 -21.80 12.11
N ASP A 270 21.97 -22.65 11.55
CA ASP A 270 21.03 -23.45 12.33
C ASP A 270 21.72 -24.68 12.99
N ALA A 271 20.93 -25.48 13.71
CA ALA A 271 21.45 -26.65 14.42
C ALA A 271 21.93 -27.78 13.48
N ASP A 272 21.48 -27.79 12.23
CA ASP A 272 21.81 -28.79 11.22
C ASP A 272 22.98 -28.34 10.31
N GLY A 273 23.46 -27.11 10.48
CA GLY A 273 24.59 -26.54 9.74
C GLY A 273 24.21 -25.69 8.53
N ASN A 274 22.93 -25.43 8.28
CA ASN A 274 22.49 -24.59 7.17
C ASN A 274 22.59 -23.11 7.54
N LYS A 275 22.88 -22.26 6.57
CA LYS A 275 22.75 -20.80 6.71
C LYS A 275 21.28 -20.41 6.74
N GLN A 276 20.95 -19.45 7.59
CA GLN A 276 19.67 -18.74 7.63
C GLN A 276 19.93 -17.26 7.83
N TRP A 277 19.04 -16.41 7.33
CA TRP A 277 19.12 -14.96 7.50
C TRP A 277 18.05 -14.53 8.49
N ILE A 278 18.43 -13.78 9.52
CA ILE A 278 17.51 -13.16 10.47
C ILE A 278 17.35 -11.69 10.10
N LEU A 279 16.09 -11.27 9.95
CA LEU A 279 15.70 -9.89 9.77
C LEU A 279 14.97 -9.37 11.04
N ASP A 280 15.56 -8.34 11.65
CA ASP A 280 14.94 -7.58 12.75
C ASP A 280 14.67 -6.15 12.27
N SER A 281 13.46 -5.66 12.45
CA SER A 281 13.08 -4.26 12.24
C SER A 281 12.66 -3.61 13.56
N GLU A 282 13.06 -2.37 13.78
CA GLU A 282 12.75 -1.59 14.99
C GLU A 282 12.34 -0.17 14.58
N LEU A 283 11.32 0.36 15.26
CA LEU A 283 10.89 1.75 15.14
C LEU A 283 11.29 2.51 16.40
N ILE A 284 12.23 3.44 16.24
CA ILE A 284 12.73 4.31 17.30
C ILE A 284 12.19 5.72 17.06
N TYR A 285 11.64 6.35 18.10
CA TYR A 285 11.20 7.74 18.05
C TYR A 285 11.98 8.51 19.10
N SER A 286 12.56 9.63 18.68
CA SER A 286 13.45 10.43 19.51
C SER A 286 13.03 11.89 19.42
N CYS A 287 12.92 12.59 20.55
CA CYS A 287 12.51 13.98 20.59
C CYS A 287 13.70 14.87 20.94
N LYS A 288 13.96 15.90 20.13
CA LYS A 288 14.87 16.99 20.52
C LYS A 288 14.26 17.75 21.70
N ASN A 289 15.09 18.18 22.64
CA ASN A 289 14.68 18.93 23.82
C ASN A 289 15.26 20.36 23.79
N PRO A 290 14.82 21.22 22.85
CA PRO A 290 15.40 22.54 22.67
C PRO A 290 15.05 23.46 23.84
N ILE A 291 15.88 24.48 24.01
CA ILE A 291 15.72 25.51 25.03
C ILE A 291 14.99 26.71 24.41
N VAL A 292 13.77 26.98 24.88
CA VAL A 292 12.99 28.16 24.49
C VAL A 292 12.89 29.10 25.68
N ASN A 293 13.28 30.36 25.51
CA ASN A 293 13.31 31.38 26.58
C ASN A 293 14.09 30.93 27.84
N GLY A 294 15.19 30.19 27.65
CA GLY A 294 16.02 29.67 28.75
C GLY A 294 15.45 28.45 29.48
N GLN A 295 14.41 27.80 28.93
CA GLN A 295 13.74 26.65 29.53
C GLN A 295 13.62 25.49 28.54
N PRO A 296 13.97 24.24 28.89
CA PRO A 296 13.75 23.09 28.01
C PRO A 296 12.25 22.77 27.87
N LEU A 297 11.84 22.28 26.69
CA LEU A 297 10.43 22.03 26.36
C LEU A 297 9.88 20.67 26.84
N PHE A 298 10.73 19.64 26.94
CA PHE A 298 10.29 18.25 27.07
C PHE A 298 10.83 17.53 28.30
N SER A 299 12.05 17.84 28.77
CA SER A 299 12.58 17.29 30.03
C SER A 299 13.61 18.21 30.67
N GLU A 300 13.72 18.14 32.00
CA GLU A 300 14.83 18.72 32.75
C GLU A 300 15.88 17.65 33.03
N VAL A 301 16.91 17.60 32.18
CA VAL A 301 18.08 16.75 32.42
C VAL A 301 18.99 17.45 33.41
N ARG A 302 19.35 16.76 34.48
CA ARG A 302 20.35 17.21 35.46
C ARG A 302 21.61 16.35 35.34
N ASP A 303 22.75 16.95 35.62
CA ASP A 303 24.01 16.21 35.76
C ASP A 303 24.12 15.48 37.10
N GLU A 304 25.23 14.77 37.31
CA GLU A 304 25.50 14.01 38.54
C GLU A 304 25.61 14.91 39.78
N ASP A 305 25.90 16.20 39.59
CA ASP A 305 25.96 17.24 40.62
C ASP A 305 24.61 17.95 40.84
N GLY A 306 23.56 17.60 40.07
CA GLY A 306 22.20 18.12 40.18
C GLY A 306 21.91 19.42 39.40
N ASN A 307 22.89 19.94 38.65
CA ASN A 307 22.73 21.14 37.82
C ASN A 307 21.97 20.82 36.53
N LEU A 308 21.14 21.75 36.07
CA LEU A 308 20.42 21.61 34.80
C LEU A 308 21.39 21.64 33.61
N LYS A 309 21.40 20.58 32.81
CA LYS A 309 22.15 20.49 31.56
C LYS A 309 21.37 21.17 30.44
N TYR A 310 21.78 22.40 30.13
CA TYR A 310 21.28 23.19 29.02
C TYR A 310 22.05 22.85 27.73
N HIS A 311 21.62 21.81 27.02
CA HIS A 311 22.10 21.50 25.68
C HIS A 311 20.90 21.23 24.74
N ASP A 312 20.83 21.95 23.62
CA ASP A 312 19.78 21.78 22.60
C ASP A 312 19.84 20.41 21.89
N ASP A 313 20.99 19.73 21.98
CA ASP A 313 21.26 18.40 21.41
C ASP A 313 20.80 17.24 22.30
N ILE A 314 20.11 17.48 23.42
CA ILE A 314 19.55 16.41 24.26
C ILE A 314 18.44 15.70 23.48
N LEU A 315 18.77 14.50 23.01
CA LEU A 315 17.87 13.59 22.33
C LEU A 315 17.20 12.68 23.36
N ILE A 316 15.88 12.81 23.52
CA ILE A 316 15.08 11.96 24.39
C ILE A 316 14.53 10.81 23.57
N GLU A 317 15.21 9.68 23.62
CA GLU A 317 14.77 8.47 22.92
C GLU A 317 13.67 7.75 23.69
N ARG A 318 12.65 7.29 22.97
CA ARG A 318 11.71 6.29 23.47
C ARG A 318 12.29 4.90 23.23
N ALA A 319 12.03 3.96 24.15
CA ALA A 319 12.31 2.56 23.93
C ALA A 319 11.79 2.09 22.56
N PRO A 320 12.58 1.30 21.80
CA PRO A 320 12.19 0.87 20.46
C PRO A 320 10.89 0.09 20.51
N TYR A 321 10.05 0.30 19.48
CA TYR A 321 9.00 -0.66 19.17
C TYR A 321 9.58 -1.72 18.24
N ASN A 322 9.32 -3.00 18.52
CA ASN A 322 9.54 -4.06 17.54
C ASN A 322 8.70 -3.72 16.30
N GLY A 323 9.34 -3.68 15.12
CA GLY A 323 8.69 -3.49 13.84
C GLY A 323 7.95 -4.74 13.37
N TYR A 324 7.48 -4.70 12.11
CA TYR A 324 6.67 -5.78 11.54
C TYR A 324 7.45 -7.09 11.38
N CYS A 325 8.71 -6.99 10.95
CA CYS A 325 9.66 -8.10 10.93
C CYS A 325 10.44 -8.10 12.24
N TYR A 326 10.31 -9.13 13.09
CA TYR A 326 11.13 -9.27 14.29
C TYR A 326 11.54 -10.73 14.46
N ASN A 327 12.85 -11.01 14.49
CA ASN A 327 13.41 -12.36 14.48
C ASN A 327 12.84 -13.25 13.34
N GLN A 328 12.52 -12.63 12.19
CA GLN A 328 11.97 -13.34 11.04
C GLN A 328 13.11 -14.03 10.29
N ARG A 329 12.91 -15.32 9.97
CA ARG A 329 13.94 -16.20 9.40
C ARG A 329 13.66 -16.47 7.93
N TYR A 330 14.72 -16.43 7.13
CA TYR A 330 14.68 -16.66 5.70
C TYR A 330 15.75 -17.70 5.30
N ALA A 331 15.47 -18.46 4.25
CA ALA A 331 16.32 -19.57 3.76
C ALA A 331 17.31 -19.16 2.66
N SER A 332 17.04 -18.05 1.97
CA SER A 332 18.01 -17.11 1.39
C SER A 332 17.52 -15.70 1.71
N LEU A 333 18.29 -14.63 1.51
CA LEU A 333 17.70 -13.28 1.63
C LEU A 333 18.36 -12.37 0.62
N ASP A 334 17.68 -12.24 -0.51
CA ASP A 334 18.23 -11.62 -1.72
C ASP A 334 17.57 -10.25 -1.97
N THR A 335 16.35 -10.04 -1.46
CA THR A 335 15.61 -8.79 -1.65
C THR A 335 14.89 -8.34 -0.37
N ILE A 336 14.95 -7.03 -0.09
CA ILE A 336 14.21 -6.37 0.99
C ILE A 336 13.43 -5.19 0.42
N MET A 337 12.10 -5.22 0.56
CA MET A 337 11.23 -4.08 0.26
C MET A 337 10.84 -3.38 1.57
N LEU A 338 11.38 -2.18 1.79
CA LEU A 338 10.98 -1.29 2.87
C LEU A 338 9.95 -0.28 2.36
N ILE A 339 8.71 -0.51 2.74
CA ILE A 339 7.65 0.49 2.64
C ILE A 339 7.86 1.48 3.79
N TYR A 340 7.75 2.79 3.57
CA TYR A 340 8.01 3.75 4.64
C TYR A 340 7.16 5.02 4.51
N LYS A 341 6.27 5.24 5.48
CA LYS A 341 5.61 6.54 5.67
C LYS A 341 6.41 7.40 6.65
N PRO A 342 6.89 8.59 6.24
CA PRO A 342 7.45 9.59 7.14
C PRO A 342 6.51 9.91 8.30
N PHE A 343 7.06 10.25 9.46
CA PHE A 343 6.28 10.82 10.57
C PHE A 343 6.09 12.33 10.36
N ASN A 344 7.13 12.98 9.86
CA ASN A 344 7.18 14.39 9.56
C ASN A 344 6.64 14.71 8.17
N ASP A 345 6.29 15.98 7.95
CA ASP A 345 5.90 16.49 6.64
C ASP A 345 7.08 16.49 5.64
N ILE A 346 6.77 16.73 4.36
CA ILE A 346 7.77 16.82 3.29
C ILE A 346 8.88 17.86 3.58
N ASN A 347 8.59 18.90 4.38
CA ASN A 347 9.55 19.92 4.76
C ASN A 347 10.54 19.43 5.84
N ASN A 348 10.16 18.46 6.68
CA ASN A 348 10.97 17.98 7.80
C ASN A 348 11.51 16.55 7.64
N LEU A 349 11.49 15.98 6.43
CA LEU A 349 12.07 14.65 6.16
C LEU A 349 13.55 14.52 6.56
N HIS A 350 14.30 15.61 6.65
CA HIS A 350 15.68 15.60 7.17
C HIS A 350 15.78 15.13 8.64
N GLN A 351 14.68 15.06 9.38
CA GLN A 351 14.58 14.46 10.71
C GLN A 351 14.34 12.94 10.67
N GLU A 352 14.00 12.40 9.50
CA GLU A 352 13.78 10.96 9.30
C GLU A 352 15.10 10.24 9.03
N THR A 353 15.21 9.02 9.56
CA THR A 353 16.38 8.16 9.34
C THR A 353 15.95 6.72 9.05
N ILE A 354 16.51 6.15 7.99
CA ILE A 354 16.49 4.71 7.75
C ILE A 354 17.91 4.21 8.01
N GLU A 355 18.06 3.25 8.90
CA GLU A 355 19.35 2.65 9.27
C GLU A 355 19.33 1.17 8.91
N ILE A 356 20.24 0.75 8.03
CA ILE A 356 20.36 -0.63 7.55
C ILE A 356 21.68 -1.18 8.07
N GLN A 357 21.58 -2.11 9.01
CA GLN A 357 22.71 -2.85 9.56
C GLN A 357 22.82 -4.21 8.86
N LYS A 358 23.75 -4.33 7.91
CA LYS A 358 24.03 -5.57 7.14
C LYS A 358 25.28 -6.26 7.68
N ASP A 359 25.07 -7.35 8.42
CA ASP A 359 26.13 -8.24 8.91
C ASP A 359 26.06 -9.59 8.18
N THR A 360 26.08 -9.52 6.84
CA THR A 360 26.04 -10.67 5.92
C THR A 360 27.05 -10.49 4.78
N GLY A 361 27.53 -11.62 4.23
CA GLY A 361 28.48 -11.62 3.13
C GLY A 361 27.87 -11.46 1.73
N ASP A 362 26.57 -11.72 1.60
CA ASP A 362 25.88 -11.87 0.32
C ASP A 362 25.43 -10.51 -0.27
N ASP A 363 25.18 -10.46 -1.58
CA ASP A 363 24.61 -9.30 -2.26
C ASP A 363 23.09 -9.23 -2.00
N MET A 364 22.51 -8.02 -1.90
CA MET A 364 21.11 -7.79 -1.54
C MET A 364 20.51 -6.58 -2.27
N ASP A 365 19.34 -6.76 -2.86
CA ASP A 365 18.55 -5.69 -3.47
C ASP A 365 17.62 -5.05 -2.43
N ILE A 366 17.75 -3.75 -2.21
CA ILE A 366 16.94 -3.01 -1.22
C ILE A 366 16.09 -1.96 -1.93
N TYR A 367 14.78 -2.14 -1.86
CA TYR A 367 13.77 -1.24 -2.41
C TYR A 367 13.19 -0.38 -1.30
N ILE A 368 13.33 0.94 -1.36
CA ILE A 368 12.75 1.87 -0.39
C ILE A 368 11.64 2.70 -1.04
N ALA A 369 10.41 2.51 -0.57
CA ALA A 369 9.22 3.18 -1.08
C ALA A 369 8.65 4.18 -0.06
N LEU A 370 8.93 5.49 -0.27
CA LEU A 370 8.33 6.57 0.52
C LEU A 370 6.83 6.71 0.23
N GLN A 371 6.01 6.67 1.28
CA GLN A 371 4.56 6.93 1.21
C GLN A 371 4.25 8.36 1.67
N GLY A 372 3.31 9.03 1.00
CA GLY A 372 2.87 10.38 1.34
C GLY A 372 1.50 10.69 0.76
N ASP A 373 1.07 11.95 0.90
CA ASP A 373 -0.21 12.41 0.35
C ASP A 373 -0.18 12.41 -1.19
N LYS A 374 -1.38 12.40 -1.80
CA LYS A 374 -1.60 12.22 -3.26
C LYS A 374 -0.74 13.09 -4.17
N ASP A 375 -0.41 14.31 -3.74
CA ASP A 375 0.32 15.31 -4.54
C ASP A 375 1.80 15.45 -4.11
N THR A 376 2.33 14.49 -3.34
CA THR A 376 3.70 14.52 -2.78
C THR A 376 4.73 14.06 -3.82
N ASP A 377 5.39 15.01 -4.49
CA ASP A 377 6.50 14.72 -5.40
C ASP A 377 7.79 14.41 -4.62
N PHE A 378 8.05 13.12 -4.41
CA PHE A 378 9.28 12.63 -3.77
C PHE A 378 10.54 12.73 -4.66
N GLY A 379 10.41 13.08 -5.94
CA GLY A 379 11.55 13.29 -6.84
C GLY A 379 12.25 14.64 -6.65
N ASN A 380 11.56 15.65 -6.13
CA ASN A 380 12.04 17.04 -6.03
C ASN A 380 12.11 17.56 -4.58
N ILE A 381 12.42 16.71 -3.61
CA ILE A 381 12.48 17.10 -2.20
C ILE A 381 13.75 17.90 -1.88
N VAL A 382 13.55 19.10 -1.30
CA VAL A 382 14.65 19.95 -0.82
C VAL A 382 15.32 19.33 0.41
N ASN A 383 14.52 18.85 1.36
CA ASN A 383 14.98 18.22 2.59
C ASN A 383 14.84 16.71 2.44
N LYS A 384 15.98 16.03 2.31
CA LYS A 384 16.04 14.59 2.02
C LYS A 384 16.06 13.78 3.32
N PRO A 385 15.36 12.64 3.40
CA PRO A 385 15.54 11.68 4.48
C PRO A 385 16.96 11.11 4.50
N ASN A 386 17.42 10.71 5.69
CA ASN A 386 18.76 10.14 5.86
C ASN A 386 18.72 8.62 5.70
N LEU A 387 19.69 8.06 4.98
CA LEU A 387 19.90 6.62 4.88
C LEU A 387 21.30 6.30 5.41
N ASN A 388 21.38 5.58 6.52
CA ASN A 388 22.63 5.17 7.14
C ASN A 388 22.84 3.67 6.89
N ILE A 389 23.88 3.31 6.13
CA ILE A 389 24.23 1.91 5.88
C ILE A 389 25.45 1.57 6.72
N VAL A 390 25.30 0.60 7.62
CA VAL A 390 26.33 0.16 8.55
C VAL A 390 26.48 -1.36 8.48
N GLY A 391 27.67 -1.88 8.78
CA GLY A 391 27.89 -3.32 8.72
C GLY A 391 29.35 -3.70 8.60
N THR A 392 29.63 -4.97 8.85
CA THR A 392 30.97 -5.56 8.72
C THR A 392 31.35 -5.88 7.28
N ASN A 393 30.39 -6.20 6.40
CA ASN A 393 30.59 -6.32 4.96
C ASN A 393 29.44 -5.67 4.16
N PRO A 394 29.41 -4.32 4.11
CA PRO A 394 28.30 -3.54 3.54
C PRO A 394 28.32 -3.43 2.00
N GLY A 395 29.35 -3.98 1.36
CA GLY A 395 29.33 -4.22 -0.08
C GLY A 395 28.20 -5.17 -0.48
N GLY A 396 27.85 -5.14 -1.77
CA GLY A 396 26.80 -6.00 -2.32
C GLY A 396 25.37 -5.46 -2.20
N ILE A 397 25.15 -4.29 -1.59
CA ILE A 397 23.82 -3.67 -1.58
C ILE A 397 23.57 -2.92 -2.89
N ASN A 398 22.49 -3.27 -3.59
CA ASN A 398 21.90 -2.44 -4.64
C ASN A 398 20.69 -1.70 -4.06
N LEU A 399 20.68 -0.37 -4.18
CA LEU A 399 19.63 0.47 -3.59
C LEU A 399 18.72 1.02 -4.69
N TYR A 400 17.42 0.76 -4.55
CA TYR A 400 16.37 1.26 -5.44
C TYR A 400 15.40 2.16 -4.66
N SER A 401 15.10 3.35 -5.20
CA SER A 401 14.24 4.32 -4.53
C SER A 401 13.48 5.21 -5.52
N GLN A 402 12.33 5.73 -5.09
CA GLN A 402 11.61 6.84 -5.75
C GLN A 402 12.01 8.24 -5.25
N ALA A 403 12.87 8.30 -4.23
CA ALA A 403 13.30 9.51 -3.54
C ALA A 403 14.82 9.58 -3.37
N GLU A 404 15.38 10.79 -3.40
CA GLU A 404 16.79 10.99 -3.05
C GLU A 404 17.00 10.97 -1.53
N PHE A 405 18.01 10.22 -1.07
CA PHE A 405 18.43 10.14 0.33
C PHE A 405 19.74 10.87 0.59
N ASN A 406 19.92 11.38 1.80
CA ASN A 406 21.24 11.72 2.35
C ASN A 406 21.91 10.43 2.83
N ILE A 407 22.74 9.82 1.99
CA ILE A 407 23.38 8.53 2.30
C ILE A 407 24.64 8.75 3.14
N SER A 408 24.77 7.97 4.21
CA SER A 408 25.90 8.01 5.16
C SER A 408 26.32 6.61 5.59
N GLY A 409 27.47 6.52 6.26
CA GLY A 409 28.06 5.25 6.69
C GLY A 409 28.91 4.62 5.58
N SER A 410 28.82 3.30 5.46
CA SER A 410 29.51 2.53 4.43
C SER A 410 28.71 2.56 3.13
N VAL A 411 28.89 3.66 2.40
CA VAL A 411 28.17 3.94 1.15
C VAL A 411 28.43 2.82 0.13
N PRO A 412 27.38 2.22 -0.49
CA PRO A 412 27.54 1.37 -1.67
C PRO A 412 28.28 2.11 -2.79
N ASP A 413 28.90 1.37 -3.72
CA ASP A 413 29.47 2.00 -4.91
C ASP A 413 28.40 2.82 -5.64
N ALA A 414 28.80 3.97 -6.20
CA ALA A 414 27.85 4.93 -6.77
C ALA A 414 27.00 4.34 -7.92
N ASP A 415 27.50 3.30 -8.59
CA ASP A 415 26.82 2.56 -9.65
C ASP A 415 25.69 1.67 -9.13
N ASN A 416 25.69 1.31 -7.83
CA ASN A 416 24.67 0.49 -7.16
C ASN A 416 23.53 1.34 -6.55
N ILE A 417 23.54 2.66 -6.75
CA ILE A 417 22.51 3.59 -6.26
C ILE A 417 21.58 3.96 -7.42
N HIS A 418 20.52 3.18 -7.59
CA HIS A 418 19.54 3.36 -8.64
C HIS A 418 18.49 4.38 -8.22
N LYS A 419 18.77 5.65 -8.55
CA LYS A 419 17.99 6.84 -8.17
C LYS A 419 16.57 6.94 -8.72
N THR A 420 16.13 5.97 -9.50
CA THR A 420 14.86 6.03 -10.22
C THR A 420 14.21 4.66 -10.31
N LEU A 421 13.24 4.42 -9.42
CA LEU A 421 12.07 3.58 -9.71
C LEU A 421 11.15 4.26 -10.74
N THR A 422 11.70 4.72 -11.88
CA THR A 422 10.91 5.39 -12.91
C THR A 422 10.13 4.39 -13.74
N THR A 423 8.83 4.33 -13.48
CA THR A 423 7.93 4.85 -14.51
C THR A 423 7.12 6.01 -13.94
N ASN A 424 6.96 7.08 -14.73
CA ASN A 424 5.97 8.13 -14.46
C ASN A 424 4.57 7.57 -14.70
N LEU A 425 4.10 6.71 -13.81
CA LEU A 425 2.72 6.27 -13.74
C LEU A 425 2.05 6.98 -12.56
N PRO A 426 1.01 7.80 -12.78
CA PRO A 426 0.14 8.28 -11.71
C PRO A 426 -0.79 7.14 -11.22
N ALA A 427 -0.18 6.02 -10.83
CA ALA A 427 -0.82 4.82 -10.36
C ALA A 427 -0.84 4.86 -8.82
N GLY A 428 -1.87 5.50 -8.27
CA GLY A 428 -2.18 5.32 -6.85
C GLY A 428 -2.44 3.85 -6.56
N ASN A 429 -1.77 3.29 -5.55
CA ASN A 429 -1.90 1.90 -5.15
C ASN A 429 -3.31 1.62 -4.63
N ARG A 430 -3.90 0.50 -5.07
CA ARG A 430 -5.33 0.22 -4.90
C ARG A 430 -5.55 -1.25 -4.66
N LEU A 431 -5.95 -1.58 -3.44
CA LEU A 431 -6.44 -2.91 -3.09
C LEU A 431 -7.95 -2.87 -2.95
N TYR A 432 -8.62 -3.73 -3.73
CA TYR A 432 -10.04 -4.00 -3.62
C TYR A 432 -10.26 -5.46 -4.04
N ASN A 433 -11.29 -6.09 -3.49
CA ASN A 433 -11.78 -7.34 -4.05
C ASN A 433 -12.51 -6.99 -5.35
N VAL A 434 -11.88 -7.28 -6.49
CA VAL A 434 -12.44 -7.00 -7.82
C VAL A 434 -13.09 -8.27 -8.35
N THR A 435 -14.35 -8.19 -8.71
CA THR A 435 -15.07 -9.28 -9.38
C THR A 435 -15.61 -8.79 -10.71
N VAL A 436 -15.18 -9.43 -11.80
CA VAL A 436 -15.61 -9.14 -13.16
C VAL A 436 -16.49 -10.29 -13.65
N ARG A 437 -17.79 -10.05 -13.80
CA ARG A 437 -18.75 -11.01 -14.36
C ARG A 437 -19.03 -10.66 -15.81
N VAL A 438 -18.87 -11.62 -16.71
CA VAL A 438 -19.04 -11.41 -18.15
C VAL A 438 -20.27 -12.18 -18.63
N TYR A 439 -21.16 -11.48 -19.34
CA TYR A 439 -22.48 -11.95 -19.75
C TYR A 439 -22.61 -11.95 -21.29
N GLU A 440 -23.54 -12.74 -21.82
CA GLU A 440 -23.89 -12.67 -23.24
C GLU A 440 -24.59 -11.35 -23.55
N SER A 441 -24.13 -10.61 -24.57
CA SER A 441 -24.62 -9.25 -24.80
C SER A 441 -26.10 -9.18 -25.20
N GLY A 442 -26.79 -8.16 -24.69
CA GLY A 442 -28.23 -7.94 -24.89
C GLY A 442 -29.12 -8.87 -24.07
N THR A 443 -28.57 -9.52 -23.03
CA THR A 443 -29.35 -10.38 -22.11
C THR A 443 -29.75 -9.68 -20.80
N ASP A 444 -29.51 -8.36 -20.67
CA ASP A 444 -29.72 -7.59 -19.43
C ASP A 444 -29.13 -8.32 -18.21
N PHE A 445 -27.87 -8.74 -18.34
CA PHE A 445 -27.12 -9.45 -17.30
C PHE A 445 -27.79 -10.77 -16.84
N GLY A 446 -28.72 -11.32 -17.64
CA GLY A 446 -29.46 -12.55 -17.32
C GLY A 446 -28.71 -13.86 -17.62
N LYS A 447 -27.58 -13.82 -18.32
CA LYS A 447 -26.81 -15.02 -18.70
C LYS A 447 -25.30 -14.83 -18.60
N GLN A 448 -24.76 -15.14 -17.43
CA GLN A 448 -23.33 -15.15 -17.14
C GLN A 448 -22.61 -16.26 -17.93
N ILE A 449 -21.44 -15.93 -18.47
CA ILE A 449 -20.54 -16.83 -19.23
C ILE A 449 -19.33 -17.21 -18.37
N THR A 450 -18.74 -16.24 -17.68
CA THR A 450 -17.59 -16.43 -16.78
C THR A 450 -17.57 -15.39 -15.67
N GLU A 451 -16.84 -15.68 -14.60
CA GLU A 451 -16.48 -14.75 -13.53
C GLU A 451 -14.97 -14.78 -13.36
N ILE A 452 -14.38 -13.61 -13.10
CA ILE A 452 -12.97 -13.46 -12.77
C ILE A 452 -12.91 -12.65 -11.47
N ALA A 453 -12.55 -13.32 -10.38
CA ALA A 453 -12.39 -12.70 -9.07
C ALA A 453 -10.90 -12.54 -8.74
N SER A 454 -10.54 -11.36 -8.28
CA SER A 454 -9.25 -11.05 -7.65
C SER A 454 -9.54 -10.80 -6.17
N THR A 455 -9.45 -11.84 -5.36
CA THR A 455 -9.61 -11.78 -3.90
C THR A 455 -8.25 -11.80 -3.22
N MET A 456 -8.05 -10.95 -2.22
CA MET A 456 -7.00 -11.17 -1.24
C MET A 456 -7.39 -12.41 -0.42
N LEU A 457 -6.45 -13.36 -0.25
CA LEU A 457 -6.71 -14.56 0.55
C LEU A 457 -6.93 -14.19 2.02
N GLU A 458 -7.92 -14.82 2.66
CA GLU A 458 -8.05 -14.82 4.12
C GLU A 458 -7.03 -15.80 4.72
N GLU A 459 -5.90 -15.29 5.23
CA GLU A 459 -5.01 -15.98 6.19
C GLU A 459 -4.55 -15.01 7.29
#